data_AF-A0A3P1W7K8-F1
#
_entry.id   AF-A0A3P1W7K8-F1
#
_cell.length_a   1.000
_cell.length_b   1.000
_cell.length_c   1.000
_cell.angle_alpha   90.00
_cell.angle_beta   90.00
_cell.angle_gamma   90.00
#
_symmetry.space_group_name_H-M   'P 1'
#
loop_
_entity.id
_entity.type
_entity.pdbx_description
1 polymer ?
#
loop_
_entity_poly.entity_id
_entity_poly.type
_entity_poly.pdbx_seq_one_letter_code
_entity_poly.pdbx_strand_id
1 'polypeptide(L)'
;MANQAIMNVEVLRYNPEADKEPYLRTYQVPYDSQTSLLDALGYIKDQPEPELSYRWSCRMAICGSCGMMVNGKPKLACKTFLRDYSSH
;
A
#
# COMPACT_ATOMS: atom_id res chain seq x y z
N MET A 1 -19.44 -5.87 -13.33
CA MET A 1 -19.03 -5.45 -11.97
C MET A 1 -18.22 -6.60 -11.40
N ALA A 2 -16.89 -6.47 -11.44
CA ALA A 2 -15.99 -7.59 -11.18
C ALA A 2 -16.03 -7.97 -9.70
N ASN A 3 -15.98 -9.27 -9.42
CA ASN A 3 -15.92 -9.85 -8.09
C ASN A 3 -14.59 -9.43 -7.43
N GLN A 4 -14.59 -8.31 -6.69
CA GLN A 4 -13.39 -7.80 -6.02
C GLN A 4 -13.18 -8.58 -4.72
N ALA A 5 -12.05 -9.26 -4.61
CA ALA A 5 -11.62 -9.87 -3.37
C ALA A 5 -11.12 -8.78 -2.42
N ILE A 6 -11.25 -8.98 -1.11
CA ILE A 6 -10.74 -8.05 -0.10
C ILE A 6 -9.44 -8.62 0.46
N MET A 7 -8.40 -7.78 0.53
CA MET A 7 -7.13 -8.11 1.16
C MET A 7 -6.87 -7.19 2.34
N ASN A 8 -6.35 -7.74 3.43
CA ASN A 8 -5.87 -6.97 4.56
C ASN A 8 -4.45 -6.46 4.25
N VAL A 9 -4.29 -5.14 4.25
CA VAL A 9 -3.00 -4.48 4.05
C VAL A 9 -2.60 -3.80 5.35
N GLU A 10 -1.49 -4.24 5.93
CA GLU A 10 -0.91 -3.64 7.12
C GLU A 10 0.08 -2.54 6.74
N VAL A 11 -0.13 -1.34 7.27
CA VAL A 11 0.68 -0.16 6.98
C VAL A 11 1.25 0.38 8.28
N LEU A 12 2.56 0.60 8.31
CA LEU A 12 3.23 1.28 9.42
C LEU A 12 2.90 2.77 9.39
N ARG A 13 2.38 3.29 10.49
CA ARG A 13 1.99 4.68 10.69
C ARG A 13 2.83 5.31 11.78
N TYR A 14 3.14 6.58 11.57
CA TYR A 14 3.84 7.41 12.53
C TYR A 14 3.62 8.89 12.20
N ASN A 15 3.06 9.62 13.15
CA ASN A 15 2.97 11.07 13.17
C ASN A 15 3.92 11.61 14.27
N PRO A 16 5.02 12.31 13.91
CA PRO A 16 6.00 12.79 14.88
C PRO A 16 5.46 13.83 15.87
N GLU A 17 4.32 14.46 15.60
CA GLU A 17 3.72 15.47 16.49
C GLU A 17 2.74 14.86 17.51
N ALA A 18 2.17 13.70 17.22
CA ALA A 18 1.11 13.08 18.00
C ALA A 18 1.49 11.71 18.60
N ASP A 19 2.30 10.93 17.88
CA ASP A 19 2.59 9.55 18.22
C ASP A 19 3.92 9.43 18.99
N LYS A 20 3.91 8.62 20.05
CA LYS A 20 5.14 8.30 20.79
C LYS A 20 6.01 7.26 20.08
N GLU A 21 5.38 6.31 19.40
CA GLU A 21 6.05 5.19 18.72
C GLU A 21 5.29 4.82 17.43
N PRO A 22 5.99 4.27 16.41
CA PRO A 22 5.33 3.76 15.20
C PRO A 22 4.39 2.60 15.52
N TYR A 23 3.23 2.55 14.85
CA TYR A 23 2.25 1.49 15.01
C TYR A 23 1.80 0.92 13.67
N LEU A 24 1.37 -0.34 13.66
CA LEU A 24 0.77 -0.96 12.48
C LEU A 24 -0.74 -0.73 12.48
N ARG A 25 -1.28 -0.41 11.31
CA ARG A 25 -2.72 -0.33 11.10
C ARG A 25 -3.13 -1.14 9.88
N THR A 26 -4.17 -1.93 10.03
CA THR A 26 -4.70 -2.81 9.00
C THR A 26 -5.84 -2.13 8.25
N TYR A 27 -5.82 -2.21 6.92
CA TYR A 27 -6.86 -1.70 6.04
C TYR A 27 -7.39 -2.80 5.14
N GLN A 28 -8.71 -2.83 4.96
CA GLN A 28 -9.36 -3.71 4.00
C GLN A 28 -9.37 -3.04 2.63
N VAL A 29 -8.65 -3.62 1.67
CA VAL A 29 -8.52 -3.08 0.33
C VAL A 29 -9.15 -4.03 -0.67
N PRO A 30 -10.13 -3.57 -1.48
CA PRO A 30 -10.62 -4.34 -2.61
C PRO A 30 -9.51 -4.42 -3.67
N TYR A 31 -9.25 -5.62 -4.17
CA TYR A 31 -8.22 -5.85 -5.16
C TYR A 31 -8.67 -6.81 -6.26
N ASP A 32 -8.00 -6.70 -7.39
CA ASP A 32 -8.07 -7.61 -8.52
C ASP A 32 -6.67 -8.04 -8.96
N SER A 33 -6.60 -8.82 -10.04
CA SER A 33 -5.33 -9.30 -10.59
C SER A 33 -4.39 -8.19 -11.06
N GLN A 34 -4.85 -6.97 -11.31
CA GLN A 34 -4.05 -5.86 -11.84
C GLN A 34 -3.72 -4.81 -10.77
N THR A 35 -4.32 -4.91 -9.59
CA THR A 35 -4.14 -3.96 -8.50
C THR A 35 -2.70 -4.03 -7.99
N SER A 36 -1.96 -2.93 -8.16
CA SER A 36 -0.62 -2.78 -7.58
C SER A 36 -0.70 -2.33 -6.13
N LEU A 37 0.40 -2.50 -5.38
CA LEU A 37 0.52 -1.99 -4.02
C LEU A 37 0.39 -0.46 -3.99
N LEU A 38 0.85 0.23 -5.03
CA LEU A 38 0.66 1.67 -5.14
C LEU A 38 -0.82 2.05 -5.30
N ASP A 39 -1.60 1.26 -6.05
CA ASP A 39 -3.05 1.47 -6.19
C ASP A 39 -3.77 1.20 -4.87
N ALA A 40 -3.38 0.16 -4.15
CA ALA A 40 -3.90 -0.14 -2.82
C ALA A 40 -3.66 1.00 -1.82
N LEU A 41 -2.45 1.57 -1.79
CA LEU A 41 -2.14 2.74 -0.96
C LEU A 41 -2.94 3.99 -1.39
N GLY A 42 -3.18 4.15 -2.70
CA GLY A 42 -4.07 5.19 -3.23
C GLY A 42 -5.49 5.03 -2.73
N TYR A 43 -6.05 3.82 -2.81
CA TYR A 43 -7.38 3.51 -2.28
C TYR A 43 -7.49 3.82 -0.78
N ILE A 44 -6.50 3.42 0.02
CA ILE A 44 -6.46 3.72 1.46
C ILE A 44 -6.43 5.23 1.69
N LYS A 45 -5.65 5.97 0.91
CA LYS A 45 -5.57 7.43 1.03
C LYS A 45 -6.87 8.12 0.64
N ASP A 46 -7.55 7.65 -0.39
CA ASP A 46 -8.73 8.34 -0.92
C ASP A 46 -9.99 8.12 -0.07
N GLN A 47 -10.12 6.98 0.61
CA GLN A 47 -11.36 6.56 1.26
C GLN A 47 -11.23 6.48 2.79
N PRO A 48 -10.54 5.48 3.37
CA PRO A 48 -10.52 5.31 4.83
C PRO A 48 -9.52 6.22 5.56
N GLU A 49 -8.51 6.80 4.87
CA GLU A 49 -7.40 7.46 5.57
C GLU A 49 -6.66 8.55 4.75
N PRO A 50 -7.23 9.76 4.64
CA PRO A 50 -6.63 10.89 3.91
C PRO A 50 -5.24 11.32 4.41
N GLU A 51 -4.93 11.08 5.68
CA GLU A 51 -3.66 11.44 6.31
C GLU A 51 -2.49 10.51 5.95
N LEU A 52 -2.78 9.38 5.27
CA LEU A 52 -1.74 8.46 4.84
C LEU A 52 -0.75 9.17 3.90
N SER A 53 0.54 9.10 4.25
CA SER A 53 1.62 9.78 3.53
C SER A 53 2.61 8.76 2.97
N TYR A 54 2.85 8.83 1.66
CA TYR A 54 3.84 8.01 0.94
C TYR A 54 4.32 8.74 -0.32
N ARG A 55 5.50 8.35 -0.83
CA ARG A 55 6.08 8.96 -2.03
C ARG A 55 5.75 8.14 -3.28
N TRP A 56 5.41 8.82 -4.36
CA TRP A 56 5.19 8.22 -5.67
C TRP A 56 5.37 9.26 -6.78
N SER A 57 5.59 8.81 -8.02
CA SER A 57 5.70 9.69 -9.19
C SER A 57 5.40 8.93 -10.49
N CYS A 58 6.39 8.25 -11.10
CA CYS A 58 6.28 7.79 -12.50
C CYS A 58 5.31 6.63 -12.76
N ARG A 59 4.93 5.84 -11.74
CA ARG A 59 4.13 4.60 -11.85
C ARG A 59 4.65 3.51 -12.82
N MET A 60 5.85 3.67 -13.39
CA MET A 60 6.41 2.80 -14.42
C MET A 60 7.77 2.19 -14.02
N ALA A 61 8.06 2.11 -12.72
CA ALA A 61 9.28 1.54 -12.14
C ALA A 61 10.61 2.19 -12.60
N ILE A 62 10.59 3.46 -13.03
CA ILE A 62 11.78 4.19 -13.50
C ILE A 62 12.35 5.12 -12.42
N CYS A 63 11.49 5.87 -11.70
CA CYS A 63 11.94 6.92 -10.79
C CYS A 63 12.41 6.45 -9.41
N GLY A 64 12.08 5.20 -9.01
CA GLY A 64 12.36 4.70 -7.66
C GLY A 64 11.59 5.36 -6.50
N SER A 65 10.80 6.41 -6.72
CA SER A 65 10.16 7.20 -5.63
C SER A 65 9.20 6.41 -4.73
N CYS A 66 8.62 5.31 -5.22
CA CYS A 66 7.71 4.45 -4.45
C CYS A 66 8.41 3.20 -3.88
N GLY A 67 9.72 3.27 -3.64
CA GLY A 67 10.45 2.23 -2.93
C GLY A 67 10.05 2.16 -1.46
N MET A 68 9.71 0.96 -0.99
CA MET A 68 9.33 0.70 0.40
C MET A 68 9.60 -0.76 0.80
N MET A 69 9.56 -1.04 2.09
CA MET A 69 9.64 -2.41 2.61
C MET A 69 8.27 -3.07 2.54
N VAL A 70 8.20 -4.24 1.90
CA VAL A 70 6.99 -5.06 1.78
C VAL A 70 7.32 -6.45 2.28
N ASN A 71 6.69 -6.87 3.38
CA ASN A 71 6.96 -8.15 4.06
C ASN A 71 8.47 -8.40 4.25
N GLY A 72 9.18 -7.39 4.76
CA GLY A 72 10.62 -7.45 5.04
C GLY A 72 11.55 -7.38 3.82
N LYS A 73 11.02 -7.22 2.60
CA LYS A 73 11.83 -7.11 1.37
C LYS A 73 11.68 -5.72 0.71
N PRO A 74 12.77 -5.10 0.25
CA PRO A 74 12.69 -3.83 -0.46
C PRO A 74 12.04 -4.05 -1.84
N LYS A 75 10.96 -3.32 -2.12
CA LYS A 75 10.22 -3.41 -3.39
C LYS A 75 9.76 -2.02 -3.87
N LEU A 76 9.46 -1.92 -5.15
CA LEU A 76 8.78 -0.76 -5.73
C LEU A 76 7.27 -1.00 -5.71
N ALA A 77 6.51 -0.14 -5.03
CA ALA A 77 5.07 -0.33 -4.89
C ALA A 77 4.33 -0.36 -6.24
N CYS A 78 4.76 0.46 -7.22
CA CYS A 78 4.15 0.47 -8.56
C CYS A 78 4.41 -0.80 -9.41
N LYS A 79 5.36 -1.65 -9.00
CA LYS A 79 5.70 -2.91 -9.69
C LYS A 79 5.28 -4.14 -8.88
N THR A 80 4.75 -3.94 -7.67
CA THR A 80 4.37 -5.02 -6.76
C THR A 80 2.87 -5.21 -6.84
N PHE A 81 2.38 -6.40 -7.15
CA PHE A 81 0.95 -6.66 -7.30
C PHE A 81 0.39 -7.44 -6.11
N LEU A 82 -0.86 -7.14 -5.73
CA LEU A 82 -1.51 -7.78 -4.58
C LEU A 82 -1.75 -9.28 -4.82
N ARG A 83 -2.00 -9.68 -6.08
CA ARG A 83 -2.13 -11.09 -6.48
C ARG A 83 -0.93 -11.97 -6.09
N ASP A 84 0.25 -11.38 -5.90
CA ASP A 84 1.46 -12.12 -5.53
C ASP A 84 1.49 -12.48 -4.02
N TYR A 85 0.48 -12.04 -3.26
CA TYR A 85 0.38 -12.20 -1.81
C TYR A 85 -0.98 -12.80 -1.36
N SER A 86 -1.81 -13.28 -2.28
CA SER A 86 -3.16 -13.78 -1.94
C SER A 86 -3.20 -15.19 -1.35
N SER A 87 -2.06 -15.85 -1.14
CA SER A 87 -1.97 -17.27 -0.78
C SER A 87 -1.34 -17.55 0.59
N HIS A 88 -1.26 -16.57 1.49
CA HIS A 88 -0.75 -16.75 2.86
C HIS A 88 -1.77 -16.27 3.89
#